data_AF-A0A2K3L2L0-F1
#
_entry.id   AF-A0A2K3L2L0-F1
#
_cell.length_a   1.000
_cell.length_b   1.000
_cell.length_c   1.000
_cell.angle_alpha   90.00
_cell.angle_beta   90.00
_cell.angle_gamma   90.00
#
_symmetry.space_group_name_H-M   'P 1'
#
loop_
_entity.id
_entity.type
_entity.pdbx_description
1 polymer ?
#
loop_
_entity_poly.entity_id
_entity_poly.type
_entity_poly.pdbx_seq_one_letter_code
_entity_poly.pdbx_strand_id
1 'polypeptide(L)'
;MAEELTLDLEELRHLHEIAKRPRILSLLTSEIRNLEKLSSETSSSARASQIPAPISTGTTVSPVIKYSPLASFSWDQDNDKVKHKHL
;
A
#
# COMPACT_ATOMS: atom_id res chain seq x y z
N MET A 1 12.45 8.66 -5.90
CA MET A 1 12.24 7.84 -4.68
C MET A 1 12.37 8.67 -3.42
N ALA A 2 13.55 9.21 -3.06
CA ALA A 2 13.66 10.05 -1.85
C ALA A 2 12.83 11.35 -1.90
N GLU A 3 12.73 11.97 -3.07
CA GLU A 3 11.98 13.22 -3.27
C GLU A 3 10.45 13.03 -3.25
N GLU A 4 9.98 11.88 -3.71
CA GLU A 4 8.56 11.46 -3.62
C GLU A 4 8.16 11.27 -2.15
N LEU A 5 9.02 10.58 -1.38
CA LEU A 5 8.80 10.39 0.07
C LEU A 5 8.75 11.73 0.84
N THR A 6 9.53 12.73 0.42
CA THR A 6 9.47 14.06 1.04
C THR A 6 8.17 14.80 0.71
N LEU A 7 7.63 14.62 -0.51
CA LEU A 7 6.34 15.20 -0.89
C LEU A 7 5.20 14.52 -0.12
N ASP A 8 5.24 13.19 0.00
CA ASP A 8 4.25 12.43 0.77
C ASP A 8 4.21 12.86 2.24
N LEU A 9 5.37 13.12 2.84
CA LEU A 9 5.46 13.62 4.21
C LEU A 9 4.84 15.00 4.40
N GLU A 10 5.05 15.92 3.44
CA GLU A 10 4.43 17.24 3.47
C GLU A 10 2.90 17.14 3.32
N GLU A 11 2.43 16.31 2.39
CA GLU A 11 1.01 16.06 2.20
C GLU A 11 0.36 15.46 3.45
N LEU A 12 1.01 14.49 4.09
CA LEU A 12 0.51 13.90 5.34
C LEU A 12 0.43 14.90 6.48
N ARG A 13 1.39 15.83 6.59
CA ARG A 13 1.33 16.93 7.57
C ARG A 13 0.13 17.82 7.30
N HIS A 14 -0.09 18.20 6.04
CA HIS A 14 -1.25 19.00 5.66
C HIS A 14 -2.57 18.28 5.97
N LEU A 15 -2.67 16.98 5.63
CA LEU A 15 -3.84 16.16 5.93
C LEU A 15 -4.10 16.04 7.43
N HIS A 16 -3.05 15.95 8.24
CA HIS A 16 -3.15 15.92 9.69
C HIS A 16 -3.73 17.23 10.26
N GLU A 17 -3.38 18.38 9.70
CA GLU A 17 -3.92 19.68 10.13
C GLU A 17 -5.41 19.85 9.84
N ILE A 18 -5.88 19.36 8.68
CA ILE A 18 -7.28 19.49 8.29
C ILE A 18 -8.17 18.38 8.88
N ALA A 19 -7.59 17.25 9.29
CA ALA A 19 -8.32 16.13 9.84
C ALA A 19 -8.89 16.44 11.23
N LYS A 20 -10.20 16.23 11.42
CA LYS A 20 -10.89 16.47 12.70
C LYS A 20 -11.24 15.21 13.48
N ARG A 21 -11.16 14.04 12.82
CA ARG A 21 -11.58 12.77 13.42
C ARG A 21 -10.42 12.16 14.22
N PRO A 22 -10.59 11.82 15.51
CA PRO A 22 -9.49 11.39 16.37
C PRO A 22 -8.80 10.09 15.88
N ARG A 23 -9.58 9.15 15.34
CA ARG A 23 -9.03 7.92 14.75
C ARG A 23 -8.15 8.20 13.52
N ILE A 24 -8.52 9.19 12.71
CA ILE A 24 -7.77 9.58 11.53
C ILE A 24 -6.49 10.29 11.92
N LEU A 25 -6.54 11.19 12.91
CA LEU A 25 -5.35 11.84 13.46
C LEU A 25 -4.33 10.79 13.96
N SER A 26 -4.77 9.81 14.75
CA SER A 26 -3.89 8.74 15.22
C SER A 26 -3.23 7.96 14.08
N LEU A 27 -3.99 7.66 13.02
CA LEU A 27 -3.48 6.95 11.85
C LEU A 27 -2.44 7.79 11.10
N LEU A 28 -2.74 9.06 10.85
CA LEU A 28 -1.83 9.99 10.19
C LEU A 28 -0.56 10.21 11.01
N THR A 29 -0.66 10.39 12.33
CA THR A 29 0.52 10.51 13.20
C THR A 29 1.41 9.26 13.15
N SER A 30 0.82 8.07 13.15
CA SER A 30 1.61 6.83 13.04
C SER A 30 2.30 6.70 11.69
N GLU A 31 1.64 7.09 10.60
CA GLU A 31 2.22 7.00 9.26
C GLU A 31 3.33 8.03 9.06
N ILE A 32 3.15 9.27 9.52
CA ILE A 32 4.21 10.30 9.50
C ILE A 32 5.47 9.78 10.22
N ARG A 33 5.32 9.22 11.43
CA ARG A 33 6.45 8.65 12.18
C ARG A 33 7.10 7.47 11.46
N ASN A 34 6.31 6.64 10.78
CA ASN A 34 6.83 5.51 10.00
C ASN A 34 7.69 5.99 8.83
N LEU A 35 7.22 6.97 8.07
CA LEU A 35 7.95 7.51 6.93
C LEU A 35 9.18 8.32 7.35
N GLU A 36 9.12 9.05 8.47
CA GLU A 36 10.31 9.69 9.08
C GLU A 36 11.38 8.65 9.47
N LYS A 37 10.95 7.47 9.93
CA LYS A 37 11.85 6.37 10.24
C LYS A 37 12.43 5.75 8.97
N LEU A 38 11.63 5.54 7.94
CA LEU A 38 12.08 5.01 6.65
C LEU A 38 13.04 5.95 5.91
N SER A 39 12.83 7.26 5.98
CA SER A 39 13.75 8.25 5.41
C SER A 39 15.10 8.23 6.15
N SER A 40 15.07 8.07 7.48
CA SER A 40 16.26 7.91 8.32
C SER A 40 16.96 6.56 8.11
N GLU A 41 16.21 5.47 7.93
CA GLU A 41 16.75 4.13 7.66
C GLU A 41 17.32 4.04 6.24
N THR A 42 16.76 4.76 5.26
CA THR A 42 17.33 4.85 3.90
C THR A 42 18.72 5.49 3.91
N SER A 43 19.01 6.40 4.85
CA SER A 43 20.35 6.96 5.03
C SER A 43 21.28 6.11 5.91
N SER A 44 20.76 5.10 6.63
CA SER A 44 21.52 4.20 7.51
C SER A 44 21.64 2.76 7.00
N SER A 45 20.85 2.35 6.00
CA SER A 45 20.77 0.99 5.48
C SER A 45 21.83 0.73 4.41
N ALA A 46 23.10 0.82 4.84
CA ALA A 46 24.17 0.00 4.32
C ALA A 46 24.43 -1.21 5.26
N ARG A 47 23.42 -1.64 6.04
CA ARG A 47 23.59 -2.75 6.98
C ARG A 47 22.56 -3.86 6.79
N ALA A 48 23.08 -4.90 6.13
CA ALA A 48 22.66 -6.29 6.17
C ALA A 48 21.25 -6.61 5.63
N SER A 49 21.23 -6.99 4.36
CA SER A 49 20.24 -7.89 3.78
C SER A 49 20.15 -9.16 4.64
N GLN A 50 19.14 -9.24 5.51
CA GLN A 50 18.73 -10.50 6.12
C GLN A 50 17.62 -11.08 5.26
N ILE A 51 18.02 -11.97 4.36
CA ILE A 51 17.14 -12.89 3.64
C ILE A 51 16.40 -13.73 4.70
N PRO A 52 15.07 -13.70 4.78
CA PRO A 52 14.35 -14.71 5.56
C PRO A 52 14.46 -16.04 4.79
N ALA A 53 15.13 -17.02 5.38
CA ALA A 53 15.13 -18.38 4.87
C ALA A 53 13.69 -18.93 4.81
N PRO A 54 13.33 -19.72 3.78
CA PRO A 54 11.99 -20.30 3.69
C PRO A 54 11.80 -21.31 4.83
N ILE A 55 10.92 -20.97 5.77
CA ILE A 55 10.45 -21.91 6.80
C ILE A 55 9.52 -22.93 6.16
N SER A 56 10.07 -24.11 5.83
CA SER A 56 9.28 -25.32 5.62
C SER A 56 8.74 -25.78 6.98
N THR A 57 7.50 -25.40 7.27
CA THR A 57 6.77 -25.94 8.42
C THR A 57 5.37 -26.30 7.94
N GLY A 58 5.20 -27.58 7.63
CA GLY A 58 3.89 -28.17 7.45
C GLY A 58 3.15 -28.13 8.79
N THR A 59 2.15 -27.28 8.89
CA THR A 59 1.09 -27.41 9.89
C THR A 59 -0.19 -27.01 9.19
N THR A 60 -1.01 -28.02 8.89
CA THR A 60 -2.35 -27.84 8.35
C THR A 60 -3.22 -27.16 9.40
N VAL A 61 -3.32 -25.83 9.31
CA VAL A 61 -4.48 -25.12 9.83
C VAL A 61 -5.54 -25.16 8.74
N SER A 62 -6.70 -25.74 9.00
CA SER A 62 -7.86 -25.65 8.10
C SER A 62 -8.64 -24.39 8.43
N PRO A 63 -8.49 -23.28 7.69
CA PRO A 63 -9.53 -22.28 7.65
C PRO A 63 -10.64 -22.85 6.77
N VAL A 64 -11.74 -23.32 7.38
CA VAL A 64 -13.00 -23.50 6.64
C VAL A 64 -13.49 -22.10 6.28
N ILE A 65 -12.93 -21.55 5.20
CA ILE A 65 -13.53 -20.41 4.53
C ILE A 65 -14.14 -20.93 3.23
N LYS A 66 -15.47 -21.03 3.24
CA LYS A 66 -16.26 -21.46 2.10
C LYS A 66 -16.35 -20.27 1.13
N TYR A 67 -15.38 -20.16 0.22
CA TYR A 67 -15.51 -19.27 -0.93
C TYR A 67 -16.28 -20.00 -2.03
N SER A 68 -17.47 -19.52 -2.35
CA SER A 68 -18.17 -19.94 -3.56
C SER A 68 -17.43 -19.36 -4.76
N PRO A 69 -17.04 -20.16 -5.77
CA PRO A 69 -16.48 -19.61 -7.00
C PRO A 69 -17.54 -18.72 -7.66
N LEU A 70 -17.26 -17.43 -7.76
CA LEU A 70 -18.02 -16.53 -8.62
C LEU A 70 -17.88 -17.05 -10.05
N ALA A 71 -19.01 -17.36 -10.69
CA ALA A 71 -19.04 -17.78 -12.08
C ALA A 71 -18.26 -16.76 -12.92
N SER A 72 -17.16 -17.24 -13.51
CA SER A 72 -16.27 -16.58 -14.47
C SER A 72 -16.59 -15.11 -14.77
N PHE A 73 -16.04 -14.20 -13.98
CA PHE A 73 -16.12 -12.77 -14.28
C PHE A 73 -15.05 -12.46 -15.34
N SER A 74 -15.47 -12.39 -16.61
CA SER A 74 -14.57 -12.06 -17.72
C SER A 74 -14.28 -10.55 -17.70
N TRP A 75 -13.02 -10.19 -17.53
CA TRP A 75 -12.50 -8.83 -17.67
C TRP A 75 -12.30 -8.43 -19.14
N ASP A 76 -13.11 -8.99 -20.06
CA ASP A 76 -13.07 -8.60 -21.46
C ASP A 76 -13.69 -7.20 -21.59
N GLN A 77 -12.83 -6.18 -21.45
CA GLN A 77 -13.15 -4.81 -21.81
C GLN A 77 -13.34 -4.77 -23.32
N ASP A 78 -14.60 -4.84 -23.74
CA ASP A 78 -15.03 -4.64 -25.11
C ASP A 78 -14.75 -3.16 -25.50
N ASN A 79 -13.52 -2.86 -25.91
CA ASN A 79 -13.04 -1.50 -26.15
C ASN A 79 -13.38 -0.99 -27.57
N ASP A 80 -14.13 -1.76 -28.36
CA ASP A 80 -14.37 -1.53 -29.79
C ASP A 80 -15.47 -0.49 -30.12
N LYS A 81 -15.73 0.47 -29.22
CA LYS A 81 -16.74 1.52 -29.47
C LYS A 81 -16.26 2.94 -29.15
N VAL A 82 -14.96 3.25 -29.18
CA VAL A 82 -14.52 4.65 -29.20
C VAL A 82 -14.65 5.18 -30.63
N LYS A 83 -15.82 5.73 -30.97
CA LYS A 83 -16.03 6.46 -32.22
C LYS A 83 -15.20 7.74 -32.17
N HIS A 84 -14.05 7.75 -32.85
CA HIS A 84 -13.37 8.99 -33.22
C HIS A 84 -14.25 9.76 -34.22
N LYS A 85 -15.19 10.57 -33.72
CA LYS A 85 -15.82 11.61 -34.55
C LYS A 85 -14.75 12.62 -34.91
N HIS A 86 -14.24 12.51 -36.15
CA HIS A 86 -13.58 13.63 -36.82
C HIS A 86 -14.63 14.71 -37.07
N LEU A 87 -14.33 15.93 -36.62
CA LEU A 87 -14.81 17.20 -37.16
C LEU A 87 -13.73 18.24 -36.90
#